data_AF-A0A8E6B939-F1
#
_entry.id   AF-A0A8E6B939-F1
#
_cell.length_a   1.000
_cell.length_b   1.000
_cell.length_c   1.000
_cell.angle_alpha   90.00
_cell.angle_beta   90.00
_cell.angle_gamma   90.00
#
_symmetry.space_group_name_H-M   'P 1'
#
loop_
_entity.id
_entity.type
_entity.pdbx_description
1 polymer ?
#
loop_
_entity_poly.entity_id
_entity_poly.type
_entity_poly.pdbx_seq_one_letter_code
_entity_poly.pdbx_strand_id
1 'polypeptide(L)'
;MHRLLTALLVPLAVILISSYSVTLSAQTPANPPAAEKKSPDVEELLSKLESSFGQKTKGREFYQAYSQLTALVQGKEKSTAEKASEAILAKLKTLLPEGAARKELETSQKSKTQLVAAERGLEILRALHTVKSIGRGKIAFGTLKVEDSKLNPEMVLAQMVIFEDGWFVTDIGDSKKTLGFRAAGYLPLDAKLPETCDELQLDTLILKPISLADSATITGKIVFDGPDGMKNLKANLNLTVPPPNTATGGYSPRKKWPEATSLTVGKDGGFELTGLTPGDYFLYLQTGKHEDVSKKVTLKPASTEDLGKLTMRSTDMGYYLKKETPKAGKFPWQKDIEEARKRALAEGKPMMIMMTATWCGPCKLLEEKTLNDPWVQQFLKEFVVVKAYEDKEVEKLYNGNAYPTLVFTDKTGKELHRTLGYQPPGTFSGNIFKACQELGLKIDPDLQTLVDQKIIKLPKSGKAVSIQN
;
A
#
# COMPACT_ATOMS: atom_id res chain seq x y z
N MET A 1 -39.75 -72.51 -1.60
CA MET A 1 -41.20 -72.75 -1.46
C MET A 1 -41.76 -71.66 -0.54
N HIS A 2 -42.80 -70.97 -1.02
CA HIS A 2 -43.71 -70.07 -0.29
C HIS A 2 -43.15 -68.68 0.16
N ARG A 3 -43.74 -67.52 -0.18
CA ARG A 3 -44.97 -67.20 -0.94
C ARG A 3 -45.07 -65.67 -1.17
N LEU A 4 -45.60 -65.27 -2.36
CA LEU A 4 -46.46 -64.11 -2.71
C LEU A 4 -45.90 -62.68 -2.50
N LEU A 5 -45.85 -61.70 -3.43
CA LEU A 5 -46.51 -61.42 -4.73
C LEU A 5 -48.04 -61.52 -4.75
N THR A 6 -48.73 -60.39 -4.52
CA THR A 6 -49.91 -59.97 -5.30
C THR A 6 -50.30 -58.53 -4.99
N ALA A 7 -50.49 -57.76 -6.06
CA ALA A 7 -51.10 -56.44 -6.12
C ALA A 7 -52.62 -56.54 -6.25
N LEU A 8 -53.35 -55.47 -5.85
CA LEU A 8 -54.63 -54.96 -6.39
C LEU A 8 -55.00 -53.70 -5.56
N LEU A 9 -54.95 -52.47 -6.12
CA LEU A 9 -56.06 -51.70 -6.75
C LEU A 9 -57.14 -51.30 -5.71
N VAL A 10 -57.38 -50.01 -5.39
CA VAL A 10 -58.28 -48.99 -6.02
C VAL A 10 -58.50 -47.86 -4.95
N PRO A 11 -59.03 -46.61 -5.16
CA PRO A 11 -59.04 -45.65 -6.29
C PRO A 11 -58.53 -44.22 -5.93
N LEU A 12 -58.45 -43.37 -6.97
CA LEU A 12 -58.40 -41.90 -6.93
C LEU A 12 -59.52 -41.25 -6.08
N ALA A 13 -59.15 -40.23 -5.29
CA ALA A 13 -60.01 -39.08 -4.99
C ALA A 13 -59.17 -37.80 -5.07
N VAL A 14 -59.56 -36.91 -5.99
CA VAL A 14 -59.00 -35.58 -6.21
C VAL A 14 -59.46 -34.65 -5.09
N ILE A 15 -58.52 -34.03 -4.37
CA ILE A 15 -58.79 -32.87 -3.51
C ILE A 15 -57.74 -31.81 -3.81
N LEU A 16 -58.19 -30.72 -4.44
CA LEU A 16 -57.48 -29.46 -4.61
C LEU A 16 -57.30 -28.81 -3.23
N ILE A 17 -56.05 -28.63 -2.79
CA ILE A 17 -55.72 -27.75 -1.66
C ILE A 17 -54.71 -26.72 -2.12
N SER A 18 -55.18 -25.47 -2.08
CA SER A 18 -54.43 -24.23 -2.23
C SER A 18 -53.28 -24.17 -1.22
N SER A 19 -52.04 -24.12 -1.70
CA SER A 19 -50.86 -23.89 -0.88
C SER A 19 -50.61 -22.39 -0.73
N TYR A 20 -51.07 -21.80 0.38
CA TYR A 20 -50.59 -20.52 0.88
C TYR A 20 -49.13 -20.68 1.33
N SER A 21 -48.19 -20.13 0.57
CA SER A 21 -46.81 -19.92 1.04
C SER A 21 -46.72 -18.51 1.62
N VAL A 22 -46.64 -18.42 2.95
CA VAL A 22 -46.29 -17.18 3.65
C VAL A 22 -44.80 -16.93 3.47
N THR A 23 -44.43 -16.13 2.47
CA THR A 23 -43.08 -15.56 2.38
C THR A 23 -43.00 -14.36 3.30
N LEU A 24 -42.32 -14.53 4.44
CA LEU A 24 -41.94 -13.43 5.32
C LEU A 24 -40.88 -12.59 4.58
N SER A 25 -41.32 -11.51 3.94
CA SER A 25 -40.47 -10.52 3.28
C SER A 25 -39.72 -9.71 4.34
N ALA A 26 -38.50 -10.13 4.67
CA ALA A 26 -37.55 -9.27 5.36
C ALA A 26 -37.13 -8.14 4.40
N GLN A 27 -37.79 -6.99 4.48
CA GLN A 27 -37.33 -5.76 3.87
C GLN A 27 -36.04 -5.31 4.57
N THR A 28 -34.89 -5.69 4.01
CA THR A 28 -33.67 -4.89 4.18
C THR A 28 -34.00 -3.45 3.77
N PRO A 29 -33.69 -2.43 4.58
CA PRO A 29 -33.81 -1.05 4.12
C PRO A 29 -32.95 -0.92 2.87
N ALA A 30 -33.59 -0.55 1.76
CA ALA A 30 -32.89 -0.25 0.53
C ALA A 30 -31.83 0.82 0.88
N ASN A 31 -30.55 0.50 0.62
CA ASN A 31 -29.54 1.53 0.54
C ASN A 31 -30.09 2.61 -0.41
N PRO A 32 -30.01 3.91 -0.06
CA PRO A 32 -30.34 4.94 -1.02
C PRO A 32 -29.54 4.64 -2.29
N PRO A 33 -30.16 4.76 -3.49
CA PRO A 33 -29.43 4.57 -4.73
C PRO A 33 -28.17 5.44 -4.62
N ALA A 34 -27.01 4.80 -4.74
CA ALA A 34 -25.75 5.51 -4.82
C ALA A 34 -25.97 6.60 -5.88
N ALA A 35 -25.91 7.87 -5.48
CA ALA A 35 -26.08 8.97 -6.41
C ALA A 35 -25.18 8.67 -7.59
N GLU A 36 -25.76 8.46 -8.78
CA GLU A 36 -25.00 8.32 -10.00
C GLU A 36 -24.11 9.54 -10.07
N LYS A 37 -22.81 9.37 -9.79
CA LYS A 37 -21.84 10.42 -10.01
C LYS A 37 -21.90 10.70 -11.50
N LYS A 38 -22.55 11.81 -11.86
CA LYS A 38 -22.59 12.33 -13.22
C LYS A 38 -21.17 12.26 -13.76
N SER A 39 -20.98 11.57 -14.89
CA SER A 39 -19.67 11.49 -15.54
C SER A 39 -19.12 12.91 -15.65
N PRO A 40 -17.87 13.17 -15.21
CA PRO A 40 -17.34 14.52 -15.20
C PRO A 40 -17.33 15.09 -16.62
N ASP A 41 -17.72 16.36 -16.73
CA ASP A 41 -17.78 17.05 -18.02
C ASP A 41 -16.35 17.23 -18.57
N VAL A 42 -16.09 16.63 -19.74
CA VAL A 42 -14.77 16.64 -20.38
C VAL A 42 -14.32 18.08 -20.65
N GLU A 43 -15.22 18.96 -21.07
CA GLU A 43 -14.88 20.36 -21.38
C GLU A 43 -14.51 21.15 -20.11
N GLU A 44 -15.21 20.90 -19.00
CA GLU A 44 -14.88 21.50 -17.71
C GLU A 44 -13.48 21.04 -17.24
N LEU A 45 -13.19 19.74 -17.38
CA LEU A 45 -11.87 19.19 -17.04
C LEU A 45 -10.76 19.77 -17.92
N LEU A 46 -10.99 19.91 -19.23
CA LEU A 46 -10.02 20.50 -20.16
C LEU A 46 -9.77 21.98 -19.87
N SER A 47 -10.80 22.74 -19.48
CA SER A 47 -10.68 24.14 -19.06
C SER A 47 -9.86 24.29 -17.78
N LYS A 48 -10.09 23.44 -16.78
CA LYS A 48 -9.26 23.38 -15.56
C LYS A 48 -7.82 22.99 -15.87
N LEU A 49 -7.62 22.01 -16.74
CA LEU A 49 -6.29 21.55 -17.16
C LEU A 49 -5.48 22.69 -17.81
N GLU A 50 -6.09 23.44 -18.72
CA GLU A 50 -5.48 24.60 -19.39
C GLU A 50 -5.19 25.73 -18.41
N SER A 51 -6.18 26.16 -17.63
CA SER A 51 -6.09 27.32 -16.74
C SER A 51 -5.19 27.10 -15.52
N SER A 52 -4.71 25.86 -15.30
CA SER A 52 -3.75 25.48 -14.26
C SER A 52 -2.38 25.04 -14.81
N PHE A 53 -2.24 24.91 -16.13
CA PHE A 53 -1.01 24.43 -16.76
C PHE A 53 0.20 25.30 -16.42
N GLY A 54 1.30 24.68 -15.96
CA GLY A 54 2.55 25.34 -15.59
C GLY A 54 2.48 26.22 -14.32
N GLN A 55 1.33 26.34 -13.65
CA GLN A 55 1.18 27.20 -12.48
C GLN A 55 1.47 26.43 -11.19
N LYS A 56 2.55 26.82 -10.49
CA LYS A 56 2.97 26.22 -9.22
C LYS A 56 1.86 26.20 -8.15
N THR A 57 1.09 27.27 -8.04
CA THR A 57 0.01 27.42 -7.04
C THR A 57 -1.24 26.59 -7.38
N LYS A 58 -1.38 26.14 -8.62
CA LYS A 58 -2.55 25.39 -9.10
C LYS A 58 -2.25 23.91 -9.42
N GLY A 59 -1.14 23.37 -8.92
CA GLY A 59 -0.77 21.97 -9.19
C GLY A 59 -1.85 20.96 -8.78
N ARG A 60 -2.54 21.17 -7.66
CA ARG A 60 -3.63 20.29 -7.22
C ARG A 60 -4.77 20.23 -8.23
N GLU A 61 -5.17 21.39 -8.76
CA GLU A 61 -6.23 21.49 -9.78
C GLU A 61 -5.81 20.78 -11.06
N PHE A 62 -4.57 21.01 -11.52
CA PHE A 62 -4.02 20.35 -12.69
C PHE A 62 -4.05 18.82 -12.57
N TYR A 63 -3.50 18.27 -11.48
CA TYR A 63 -3.42 16.82 -11.28
C TYR A 63 -4.79 16.18 -11.07
N GLN A 64 -5.76 16.89 -10.48
CA GLN A 64 -7.14 16.42 -10.37
C GLN A 64 -7.83 16.33 -11.73
N ALA A 65 -7.67 17.34 -12.59
CA ALA A 65 -8.22 17.33 -13.94
C ALA A 65 -7.53 16.25 -14.80
N TYR A 66 -6.20 16.22 -14.77
CA TYR A 66 -5.37 15.21 -15.44
C TYR A 66 -5.79 13.78 -15.09
N SER A 67 -5.92 13.47 -13.80
CA SER A 67 -6.27 12.12 -13.35
C SER A 67 -7.67 11.70 -13.81
N GLN A 68 -8.63 12.63 -13.86
CA GLN A 68 -9.99 12.34 -14.32
C GLN A 68 -10.04 12.14 -15.83
N LEU A 69 -9.36 12.98 -16.61
CA LEU A 69 -9.24 12.81 -18.07
C LEU A 69 -8.56 11.49 -18.42
N THR A 70 -7.47 11.15 -17.72
CA THR A 70 -6.76 9.86 -17.90
C THR A 70 -7.69 8.68 -17.61
N ALA A 71 -8.49 8.75 -16.55
CA ALA A 71 -9.45 7.71 -16.20
C ALA A 71 -10.58 7.56 -17.24
N LEU A 72 -11.02 8.67 -17.86
CA LEU A 72 -12.02 8.64 -18.93
C LEU A 72 -11.50 7.94 -20.19
N VAL A 73 -10.26 8.26 -20.61
CA VAL A 73 -9.63 7.60 -21.78
C VAL A 73 -9.40 6.11 -21.53
N GLN A 74 -9.16 5.73 -20.27
CA GLN A 74 -8.95 4.35 -19.82
C GLN A 74 -10.23 3.62 -19.43
N GLY A 75 -11.38 4.28 -19.59
CA GLY A 75 -12.68 3.76 -19.21
C GLY A 75 -13.04 2.49 -19.98
N LYS A 76 -13.89 1.65 -19.37
CA LYS A 76 -14.42 0.44 -20.01
C LYS A 76 -15.44 0.75 -21.11
N GLU A 77 -16.10 1.90 -21.05
CA GLU A 77 -17.10 2.31 -22.03
C GLU A 77 -16.43 2.97 -23.24
N LYS A 78 -16.30 2.19 -24.33
CA LYS A 78 -15.53 2.57 -25.52
C LYS A 78 -16.00 3.89 -26.16
N SER A 79 -17.31 4.11 -26.29
CA SER A 79 -17.90 5.34 -26.86
C SER A 79 -17.51 6.59 -26.09
N THR A 80 -17.55 6.53 -24.75
CA THR A 80 -17.16 7.64 -23.89
C THR A 80 -15.66 7.91 -23.96
N ALA A 81 -14.83 6.85 -23.97
CA ALA A 81 -13.39 6.96 -24.10
C ALA A 81 -12.96 7.58 -25.44
N GLU A 82 -13.60 7.20 -26.56
CA GLU A 82 -13.32 7.75 -27.89
C GLU A 82 -13.68 9.24 -27.98
N LYS A 83 -14.87 9.64 -27.52
CA LYS A 83 -15.30 11.05 -27.49
C LYS A 83 -14.38 11.91 -26.61
N ALA A 84 -14.02 11.41 -25.43
CA ALA A 84 -13.08 12.11 -24.56
C ALA A 84 -11.70 12.26 -25.23
N SER A 85 -11.23 11.19 -25.90
CA SER A 85 -9.95 11.20 -26.61
C SER A 85 -9.92 12.24 -27.74
N GLU A 86 -10.99 12.38 -28.50
CA GLU A 86 -11.11 13.38 -29.56
C GLU A 86 -11.00 14.81 -29.00
N ALA A 87 -11.76 15.13 -27.94
CA ALA A 87 -11.73 16.44 -27.28
C ALA A 87 -10.35 16.74 -26.68
N ILE A 88 -9.74 15.76 -26.01
CA ILE A 88 -8.38 15.87 -25.45
C ILE A 88 -7.37 16.18 -26.57
N LEU A 89 -7.39 15.42 -27.66
CA LEU A 89 -6.47 15.61 -28.77
C LEU A 89 -6.64 16.98 -29.44
N ALA A 90 -7.87 17.47 -29.58
CA ALA A 90 -8.14 18.81 -30.10
C ALA A 90 -7.53 19.89 -29.19
N LYS A 91 -7.70 19.76 -27.87
CA LYS A 91 -7.16 20.69 -26.88
C LYS A 91 -5.64 20.67 -26.78
N LEU A 92 -5.03 19.47 -26.82
CA LEU A 92 -3.58 19.33 -26.72
C LEU A 92 -2.83 19.96 -27.89
N LYS A 93 -3.44 20.01 -29.08
CA LYS A 93 -2.86 20.73 -30.22
C LYS A 93 -2.60 22.20 -29.89
N THR A 94 -3.44 22.87 -29.10
CA THR A 94 -3.24 24.28 -28.75
C THR A 94 -2.38 24.47 -27.50
N LEU A 95 -2.40 23.52 -26.57
CA LEU A 95 -1.67 23.61 -25.30
C LEU A 95 -0.18 23.25 -25.39
N LEU A 96 0.17 22.28 -26.24
CA LEU A 96 1.56 21.84 -26.37
C LEU A 96 2.38 22.87 -27.15
N PRO A 97 3.57 23.26 -26.65
CA PRO A 97 4.45 24.18 -27.36
C PRO A 97 4.99 23.54 -28.64
N GLU A 98 5.43 24.37 -29.59
CA GLU A 98 6.19 23.88 -30.75
C GLU A 98 7.50 23.24 -30.29
N GLY A 99 7.78 22.03 -30.77
CA GLY A 99 8.93 21.26 -30.28
C GLY A 99 8.81 19.76 -30.56
N ALA A 100 9.64 18.98 -29.88
CA ALA A 100 9.58 17.52 -29.89
C ALA A 100 8.25 17.03 -29.28
N ALA A 101 7.76 17.66 -28.22
CA ALA A 101 6.48 17.34 -27.59
C ALA A 101 5.30 17.33 -28.58
N ARG A 102 5.16 18.39 -29.40
CA ARG A 102 4.10 18.46 -30.41
C ARG A 102 4.31 17.45 -31.54
N LYS A 103 5.56 17.24 -31.99
CA LYS A 103 5.90 16.24 -33.01
C LYS A 103 5.59 14.80 -32.56
N GLU A 104 5.84 14.47 -31.31
CA GLU A 104 5.52 13.17 -30.70
C GLU A 104 4.01 12.94 -30.62
N LEU A 105 3.23 13.98 -30.29
CA LEU A 105 1.77 13.91 -30.33
C LEU A 105 1.28 13.66 -31.77
N GLU A 106 1.73 14.45 -32.74
CA GLU A 106 1.33 14.31 -34.15
C GLU A 106 1.70 12.93 -34.71
N THR A 107 2.88 12.41 -34.36
CA THR A 107 3.32 11.07 -34.75
C THR A 107 2.42 10.00 -34.14
N SER A 108 2.04 10.16 -32.87
CA SER A 108 1.10 9.25 -32.21
C SER A 108 -0.30 9.31 -32.84
N GLN A 109 -0.79 10.48 -33.22
CA GLN A 109 -2.08 10.64 -33.92
C GLN A 109 -2.12 9.96 -35.30
N LYS A 110 -0.97 9.89 -35.99
CA LYS A 110 -0.85 9.22 -37.30
C LYS A 110 -0.71 7.71 -37.20
N SER A 111 -0.08 7.21 -36.15
CA SER A 111 0.37 5.81 -36.06
C SER A 111 -0.35 4.96 -35.02
N LYS A 112 -1.17 5.56 -34.14
CA LYS A 112 -1.86 4.89 -33.04
C LYS A 112 -3.36 5.16 -33.07
N THR A 113 -4.10 4.41 -32.27
CA THR A 113 -5.53 4.70 -32.02
C THR A 113 -5.68 6.05 -31.33
N GLN A 114 -6.84 6.69 -31.47
CA GLN A 114 -7.12 7.96 -30.80
C GLN A 114 -6.94 7.88 -29.28
N LEU A 115 -7.31 6.75 -28.67
CA LEU A 115 -7.14 6.51 -27.23
C LEU A 115 -5.66 6.59 -26.84
N VAL A 116 -4.80 5.80 -27.50
CA VAL A 116 -3.35 5.78 -27.19
C VAL A 116 -2.72 7.14 -27.46
N ALA A 117 -3.10 7.83 -28.54
CA ALA A 117 -2.59 9.17 -28.82
C ALA A 117 -3.01 10.18 -27.74
N ALA A 118 -4.25 10.11 -27.25
CA ALA A 118 -4.74 10.97 -26.17
C ALA A 118 -4.02 10.69 -24.85
N GLU A 119 -3.83 9.42 -24.48
CA GLU A 119 -3.07 9.03 -23.28
C GLU A 119 -1.63 9.56 -23.32
N ARG A 120 -0.94 9.35 -24.44
CA ARG A 120 0.43 9.86 -24.61
C ARG A 120 0.45 11.37 -24.50
N GLY A 121 -0.46 12.05 -25.18
CA GLY A 121 -0.56 13.51 -25.13
C GLY A 121 -0.78 14.06 -23.72
N LEU A 122 -1.60 13.38 -22.90
CA LEU A 122 -1.77 13.71 -21.48
C LEU A 122 -0.46 13.51 -20.69
N GLU A 123 0.25 12.40 -20.88
CA GLU A 123 1.54 12.15 -20.21
C GLU A 123 2.61 13.20 -20.59
N ILE A 124 2.64 13.62 -21.86
CA ILE A 124 3.51 14.72 -22.33
C ILE A 124 3.16 16.01 -21.60
N LEU A 125 1.87 16.36 -21.56
CA LEU A 125 1.41 17.57 -20.87
C LEU A 125 1.72 17.53 -19.38
N ARG A 126 1.59 16.37 -18.71
CA ARG A 126 1.96 16.18 -17.31
C ARG A 126 3.45 16.45 -17.06
N ALA A 127 4.33 15.88 -17.88
CA ALA A 127 5.77 16.10 -17.78
C ALA A 127 6.12 17.59 -17.97
N LEU A 128 5.56 18.23 -19.00
CA LEU A 128 5.72 19.66 -19.25
C LEU A 128 5.20 20.53 -18.12
N HIS A 129 4.01 20.23 -17.58
CA HIS A 129 3.45 20.95 -16.43
C HIS A 129 4.40 20.90 -15.24
N THR A 130 4.97 19.72 -14.96
CA THR A 130 5.88 19.50 -13.84
C THR A 130 7.11 20.38 -13.97
N VAL A 131 7.78 20.34 -15.12
CA VAL A 131 8.97 21.18 -15.39
C VAL A 131 8.63 22.67 -15.30
N LYS A 132 7.53 23.10 -15.94
CA LYS A 132 7.12 24.52 -15.93
C LYS A 132 6.74 25.03 -14.54
N SER A 133 5.98 24.24 -13.77
CA SER A 133 5.52 24.64 -12.43
C SER A 133 6.63 24.73 -11.40
N ILE A 134 7.67 23.89 -11.55
CA ILE A 134 8.85 23.93 -10.68
C ILE A 134 9.83 25.02 -11.15
N GLY A 135 9.83 25.32 -12.45
CA GLY A 135 10.73 26.31 -13.06
C GLY A 135 12.14 25.78 -13.33
N ARG A 136 12.33 24.45 -13.28
CA ARG A 136 13.60 23.77 -13.62
C ARG A 136 13.33 22.35 -14.12
N GLY A 137 14.32 21.81 -14.81
CA GLY A 137 14.27 20.46 -15.36
C GLY A 137 14.00 20.46 -16.85
N LYS A 138 13.94 19.26 -17.41
CA LYS A 138 13.77 19.00 -18.84
C LYS A 138 12.75 17.89 -19.04
N ILE A 139 12.32 17.63 -20.26
CA ILE A 139 11.55 16.42 -20.56
C ILE A 139 12.36 15.50 -21.48
N ALA A 140 12.16 14.19 -21.35
CA ALA A 140 12.78 13.20 -22.20
C ALA A 140 11.74 12.22 -22.77
N PHE A 141 11.88 11.90 -24.04
CA PHE A 141 11.08 10.94 -24.79
C PHE A 141 11.96 9.79 -25.23
N GLY A 142 11.40 8.58 -25.29
CA GLY A 142 12.14 7.44 -25.81
C GLY A 142 11.25 6.24 -26.06
N THR A 143 11.87 5.21 -26.65
CA THR A 143 11.25 3.89 -26.81
C THR A 143 12.17 2.86 -26.19
N LEU A 144 11.63 2.04 -25.31
CA LEU A 144 12.30 0.89 -24.70
C LEU A 144 11.92 -0.39 -25.45
N LYS A 145 12.90 -1.08 -26.01
CA LYS A 145 12.75 -2.41 -26.60
C LYS A 145 13.35 -3.47 -25.69
N VAL A 146 12.58 -4.50 -25.37
CA VAL A 146 13.08 -5.73 -24.74
C VAL A 146 13.61 -6.63 -25.86
N GLU A 147 14.91 -6.95 -25.84
CA GLU A 147 15.61 -7.57 -26.98
C GLU A 147 15.01 -8.92 -27.40
N ASP A 148 14.65 -9.77 -26.43
CA ASP A 148 14.08 -11.10 -26.68
C ASP A 148 12.54 -11.12 -26.72
N SER A 149 11.89 -9.96 -26.53
CA SER A 149 10.44 -9.79 -26.53
C SER A 149 9.66 -10.68 -25.54
N LYS A 150 10.33 -11.28 -24.53
CA LYS A 150 9.66 -12.15 -23.54
C LYS A 150 8.97 -11.39 -22.43
N LEU A 151 9.41 -10.15 -22.15
CA LEU A 151 8.82 -9.27 -21.17
C LEU A 151 8.13 -8.10 -21.88
N ASN A 152 6.89 -7.80 -21.51
CA ASN A 152 6.22 -6.59 -21.96
C ASN A 152 6.92 -5.36 -21.37
N PRO A 153 7.32 -4.34 -22.18
CA PRO A 153 7.97 -3.12 -21.69
C PRO A 153 7.27 -2.43 -20.51
N GLU A 154 5.94 -2.51 -20.41
CA GLU A 154 5.17 -1.92 -19.30
C GLU A 154 5.57 -2.50 -17.92
N MET A 155 6.13 -3.71 -17.90
CA MET A 155 6.56 -4.41 -16.67
C MET A 155 7.95 -3.96 -16.20
N VAL A 156 8.69 -3.21 -17.03
CA VAL A 156 10.05 -2.74 -16.71
C VAL A 156 10.00 -1.60 -15.70
N LEU A 157 10.63 -1.79 -14.55
CA LEU A 157 10.69 -0.81 -13.48
C LEU A 157 11.54 0.40 -13.91
N ALA A 158 10.90 1.57 -13.92
CA ALA A 158 11.52 2.85 -14.24
C ALA A 158 10.77 3.98 -13.54
N GLN A 159 11.29 5.21 -13.61
CA GLN A 159 10.69 6.36 -12.92
C GLN A 159 9.34 6.81 -13.49
N MET A 160 9.04 6.40 -14.72
CA MET A 160 7.89 6.79 -15.51
C MET A 160 7.04 5.59 -15.92
N VAL A 161 5.86 5.87 -16.47
CA VAL A 161 5.06 4.87 -17.17
C VAL A 161 5.72 4.55 -18.52
N ILE A 162 5.82 3.26 -18.81
CA ILE A 162 6.23 2.73 -20.12
C ILE A 162 5.00 2.06 -20.72
N PHE A 163 4.66 2.43 -21.95
CA PHE A 163 3.52 1.87 -22.67
C PHE A 163 3.85 0.47 -23.20
N GLU A 164 2.83 -0.30 -23.60
CA GLU A 164 3.02 -1.68 -24.09
C GLU A 164 3.97 -1.79 -25.29
N ASP A 165 4.03 -0.74 -26.11
CA ASP A 165 4.94 -0.66 -27.26
C ASP A 165 6.30 -0.02 -26.92
N GLY A 166 6.60 0.16 -25.63
CA GLY A 166 7.87 0.65 -25.14
C GLY A 166 8.01 2.16 -25.08
N TRP A 167 7.07 2.93 -25.63
CA TRP A 167 7.15 4.39 -25.59
C TRP A 167 7.03 4.93 -24.17
N PHE A 168 7.78 5.98 -23.86
CA PHE A 168 7.69 6.68 -22.58
C PHE A 168 8.01 8.17 -22.72
N VAL A 169 7.54 8.94 -21.74
CA VAL A 169 7.94 10.33 -21.50
C VAL A 169 8.15 10.56 -20.01
N THR A 170 9.13 11.40 -19.67
CA THR A 170 9.40 11.73 -18.27
C THR A 170 9.98 13.14 -18.12
N ASP A 171 9.78 13.75 -16.96
CA ASP A 171 10.54 14.93 -16.55
C ASP A 171 11.89 14.52 -15.94
N ILE A 172 12.90 15.37 -16.15
CA ILE A 172 14.29 15.18 -15.75
C ILE A 172 14.69 16.31 -14.80
N GLY A 173 15.15 15.95 -13.61
CA GLY A 173 15.64 16.89 -12.60
C GLY A 173 17.09 17.30 -12.78
N ASP A 174 17.96 16.37 -13.21
CA ASP A 174 19.40 16.57 -13.37
C ASP A 174 19.93 15.80 -14.60
N SER A 175 20.40 16.51 -15.62
CA SER A 175 20.93 15.91 -16.86
C SER A 175 22.23 15.11 -16.65
N LYS A 176 22.93 15.28 -15.53
CA LYS A 176 24.15 14.51 -15.22
C LYS A 176 23.84 13.11 -14.70
N LYS A 177 22.62 12.87 -14.24
CA LYS A 177 22.16 11.56 -13.77
C LYS A 177 21.56 10.77 -14.92
N THR A 178 21.58 9.44 -14.78
CA THR A 178 21.01 8.52 -15.76
C THR A 178 19.51 8.32 -15.56
N LEU A 179 18.85 7.78 -16.59
CA LEU A 179 17.53 7.16 -16.47
C LEU A 179 17.69 5.65 -16.31
N GLY A 180 17.26 5.13 -15.15
CA GLY A 180 17.35 3.71 -14.84
C GLY A 180 16.14 2.91 -15.31
N PHE A 181 16.41 1.73 -15.86
CA PHE A 181 15.45 0.70 -16.23
C PHE A 181 15.88 -0.63 -15.62
N ARG A 182 14.96 -1.33 -14.95
CA ARG A 182 15.23 -2.59 -14.24
C ARG A 182 14.14 -3.62 -14.51
N ALA A 183 14.53 -4.85 -14.78
CA ALA A 183 13.61 -5.98 -14.86
C ALA A 183 14.34 -7.27 -14.49
N ALA A 184 13.64 -8.18 -13.81
CA ALA A 184 14.19 -9.49 -13.47
C ALA A 184 14.52 -10.28 -14.75
N GLY A 185 15.72 -10.87 -14.81
CA GLY A 185 16.20 -11.61 -15.97
C GLY A 185 16.85 -10.74 -17.07
N TYR A 186 17.02 -9.45 -16.81
CA TYR A 186 17.65 -8.52 -17.75
C TYR A 186 18.81 -7.76 -17.11
N LEU A 187 19.76 -7.31 -17.93
CA LEU A 187 20.86 -6.45 -17.51
C LEU A 187 20.30 -5.07 -17.08
N PRO A 188 20.81 -4.48 -15.97
CA PRO A 188 20.48 -3.12 -15.62
C PRO A 188 20.85 -2.15 -16.75
N LEU A 189 19.90 -1.31 -17.14
CA LEU A 189 20.12 -0.30 -18.17
C LEU A 189 20.02 1.09 -17.53
N ASP A 190 21.10 1.86 -17.62
CA ASP A 190 21.18 3.24 -17.14
C ASP A 190 21.50 4.16 -18.33
N ALA A 191 20.45 4.76 -18.90
CA ALA A 191 20.56 5.60 -20.09
C ALA A 191 21.13 6.98 -19.73
N LYS A 192 22.18 7.40 -20.45
CA LYS A 192 22.74 8.76 -20.32
C LYS A 192 21.85 9.76 -21.03
N LEU A 193 21.79 10.98 -20.48
CA LEU A 193 20.95 12.04 -21.00
C LEU A 193 21.78 13.05 -21.81
N PRO A 194 21.30 13.51 -22.97
CA PRO A 194 21.94 14.60 -23.70
C PRO A 194 21.87 15.92 -22.91
N GLU A 195 22.93 16.72 -22.96
CA GLU A 195 23.00 17.97 -22.19
C GLU A 195 22.37 19.17 -22.91
N THR A 196 22.10 19.08 -24.22
CA THR A 196 22.02 20.26 -25.10
C THR A 196 20.62 20.85 -25.33
N CYS A 197 19.52 20.23 -24.87
CA CYS A 197 18.15 20.72 -25.14
C CYS A 197 17.21 20.58 -23.93
N ASP A 198 16.09 21.31 -23.92
CA ASP A 198 15.03 21.23 -22.89
C ASP A 198 14.05 20.08 -23.13
N GLU A 199 13.90 19.68 -24.39
CA GLU A 199 13.15 18.49 -24.82
C GLU A 199 14.15 17.50 -25.44
N LEU A 200 14.34 16.35 -24.79
CA LEU A 200 15.36 15.37 -25.12
C LEU A 200 14.73 14.19 -25.85
N GLN A 201 15.10 13.97 -27.12
CA GLN A 201 14.78 12.73 -27.81
C GLN A 201 15.89 11.71 -27.55
N LEU A 202 15.55 10.57 -26.96
CA LEU A 202 16.48 9.46 -26.77
C LEU A 202 16.38 8.48 -27.94
N ASP A 203 17.52 7.89 -28.29
CA ASP A 203 17.55 6.73 -29.18
C ASP A 203 16.76 5.55 -28.59
N THR A 204 16.45 4.56 -29.42
CA THR A 204 15.82 3.34 -28.94
C THR A 204 16.72 2.66 -27.90
N LEU A 205 16.20 2.54 -26.68
CA LEU A 205 16.87 1.90 -25.56
C LEU A 205 16.62 0.40 -25.64
N ILE A 206 17.67 -0.42 -25.55
CA ILE A 206 17.57 -1.88 -25.66
C ILE A 206 17.86 -2.51 -24.30
N LEU A 207 16.86 -3.18 -23.73
CA LEU A 207 17.00 -3.97 -22.52
C LEU A 207 17.37 -5.41 -22.90
N LYS A 208 18.58 -5.82 -22.52
CA LYS A 208 19.17 -7.11 -22.91
C LYS A 208 18.99 -8.17 -21.83
N PRO A 209 18.69 -9.43 -22.18
CA PRO A 209 18.67 -10.54 -21.24
C PRO A 209 20.01 -10.66 -20.51
N ILE A 210 19.97 -11.06 -19.24
CA ILE A 210 21.18 -11.33 -18.46
C ILE A 210 21.58 -12.81 -18.58
N SER A 211 22.88 -13.07 -18.68
CA SER A 211 23.42 -14.43 -18.60
C SER A 211 23.53 -14.88 -17.15
N LEU A 212 23.58 -16.20 -16.89
CA LEU A 212 23.85 -16.70 -15.54
C LEU A 212 25.22 -16.24 -15.01
N ALA A 213 26.22 -16.07 -15.88
CA ALA A 213 27.57 -15.65 -15.49
C ALA A 213 27.61 -14.19 -14.98
N ASP A 214 26.72 -13.34 -15.50
CA ASP A 214 26.63 -11.93 -15.09
C ASP A 214 25.62 -11.72 -13.94
N SER A 215 24.79 -12.72 -13.67
CA SER A 215 23.76 -12.67 -12.64
C SER A 215 24.35 -12.73 -11.23
N ALA A 216 23.60 -12.20 -10.28
CA ALA A 216 23.92 -12.29 -8.86
C ALA A 216 23.26 -13.50 -8.20
N THR A 217 23.82 -13.90 -7.07
CA THR A 217 23.31 -14.95 -6.19
C THR A 217 23.13 -14.40 -4.78
N ILE A 218 22.07 -14.81 -4.10
CA ILE A 218 21.93 -14.62 -2.65
C ILE A 218 21.92 -15.96 -1.94
N THR A 219 22.53 -15.99 -0.76
CA THR A 219 22.46 -17.14 0.15
C THR A 219 22.07 -16.67 1.54
N GLY A 220 21.69 -17.60 2.41
CA GLY A 220 21.49 -17.31 3.81
C GLY A 220 20.70 -18.39 4.52
N LYS A 221 20.31 -18.07 5.75
CA LYS A 221 19.53 -18.98 6.60
C LYS A 221 18.42 -18.25 7.33
N ILE A 222 17.18 -18.70 7.14
CA ILE A 222 16.03 -18.21 7.90
C ILE A 222 15.88 -19.07 9.15
N VAL A 223 15.80 -18.42 10.30
CA VAL A 223 15.60 -19.10 11.59
C VAL A 223 14.39 -18.52 12.27
N PHE A 224 13.51 -19.41 12.71
CA PHE A 224 12.34 -19.06 13.49
C PHE A 224 12.66 -19.22 14.96
N ASP A 225 12.29 -18.20 15.73
CA ASP A 225 12.20 -18.30 17.17
C ASP A 225 10.77 -18.71 17.51
N GLY A 226 10.57 -19.78 18.29
CA GLY A 226 9.23 -20.35 18.50
C GLY A 226 9.03 -21.76 17.94
N PRO A 227 7.90 -22.41 18.29
CA PRO A 227 7.63 -23.80 17.95
C PRO A 227 7.07 -24.00 16.52
N ASP A 228 6.68 -22.92 15.86
CA ASP A 228 5.82 -22.99 14.66
C ASP A 228 6.56 -23.28 13.35
N GLY A 229 7.88 -23.10 13.33
CA GLY A 229 8.75 -23.44 12.21
C GLY A 229 8.38 -22.76 10.89
N MET A 230 8.74 -23.39 9.77
CA MET A 230 8.62 -22.82 8.40
C MET A 230 7.25 -22.95 7.74
N LYS A 231 6.24 -23.46 8.44
CA LYS A 231 4.91 -23.65 7.85
C LYS A 231 4.36 -22.28 7.41
N ASN A 232 3.84 -22.22 6.18
CA ASN A 232 3.25 -21.02 5.58
C ASN A 232 4.20 -19.83 5.41
N LEU A 233 5.53 -20.04 5.43
CA LEU A 233 6.49 -19.00 5.10
C LEU A 233 6.30 -18.53 3.66
N LYS A 234 6.10 -17.22 3.49
CA LYS A 234 6.24 -16.52 2.21
C LYS A 234 7.53 -15.73 2.23
N ALA A 235 8.47 -16.09 1.38
CA ALA A 235 9.74 -15.39 1.22
C ALA A 235 9.83 -14.84 -0.20
N ASN A 236 9.79 -13.52 -0.35
CA ASN A 236 9.69 -12.85 -1.64
C ASN A 236 10.76 -11.77 -1.76
N LEU A 237 11.48 -11.79 -2.89
CA LEU A 237 12.46 -10.80 -3.24
C LEU A 237 11.88 -9.89 -4.34
N ASN A 238 11.77 -8.59 -4.05
CA ASN A 238 11.19 -7.61 -4.95
C ASN A 238 12.27 -6.67 -5.47
N LEU A 239 12.51 -6.70 -6.78
CA LEU A 239 13.41 -5.75 -7.43
C LEU A 239 12.83 -4.35 -7.29
N THR A 240 13.65 -3.41 -6.84
CA THR A 240 13.20 -2.03 -6.62
C THR A 240 13.31 -1.19 -7.89
N VAL A 241 12.46 -0.18 -7.97
CA VAL A 241 12.57 0.85 -9.01
C VAL A 241 13.88 1.63 -8.77
N PRO A 242 14.68 1.90 -9.82
CA PRO A 242 15.91 2.68 -9.68
C PRO A 242 15.62 4.10 -9.17
N PRO A 243 16.58 4.76 -8.48
CA PRO A 243 16.36 6.09 -7.91
C PRO A 243 15.83 7.10 -8.92
N PRO A 244 14.86 7.95 -8.55
CA PRO A 244 14.22 8.84 -9.50
C PRO A 244 15.14 10.02 -9.81
N ASN A 245 15.14 10.41 -11.08
CA ASN A 245 15.74 11.64 -11.60
C ASN A 245 14.65 12.57 -12.14
N THR A 246 13.49 12.64 -11.48
CA THR A 246 12.42 13.61 -11.81
C THR A 246 12.68 14.95 -11.14
N ALA A 247 12.07 16.02 -11.63
CA ALA A 247 12.23 17.35 -11.05
C ALA A 247 11.67 17.42 -9.61
N THR A 248 10.67 16.58 -9.29
CA THR A 248 10.07 16.46 -7.96
C THR A 248 10.77 15.43 -7.05
N GLY A 249 11.65 14.59 -7.58
CA GLY A 249 12.26 13.47 -6.86
C GLY A 249 11.30 12.30 -6.60
N GLY A 250 10.16 12.25 -7.29
CA GLY A 250 9.16 11.18 -7.19
C GLY A 250 9.11 10.25 -8.39
N TYR A 251 8.18 9.30 -8.34
CA TYR A 251 7.89 8.33 -9.40
C TYR A 251 6.50 8.58 -9.98
N SER A 252 6.30 8.31 -11.27
CA SER A 252 4.95 8.21 -11.83
C SER A 252 4.23 6.97 -11.27
N PRO A 253 2.91 7.06 -11.00
CA PRO A 253 2.15 5.90 -10.53
C PRO A 253 2.14 4.81 -11.60
N ARG A 254 2.39 3.55 -11.18
CA ARG A 254 2.37 2.37 -12.06
C ARG A 254 1.07 1.60 -11.88
N LYS A 255 0.47 1.14 -12.99
CA LYS A 255 -0.74 0.29 -12.96
C LYS A 255 -0.42 -1.18 -12.73
N LYS A 256 0.72 -1.63 -13.26
CA LYS A 256 1.18 -3.03 -13.19
C LYS A 256 2.51 -3.08 -12.46
N TRP A 257 2.71 -4.13 -11.69
CA TRP A 257 3.95 -4.44 -10.98
C TRP A 257 4.43 -5.82 -11.41
N PRO A 258 5.73 -6.01 -11.63
CA PRO A 258 6.29 -7.35 -11.85
C PRO A 258 6.02 -8.23 -10.65
N GLU A 259 5.87 -9.52 -10.91
CA GLU A 259 5.74 -10.51 -9.84
C GLU A 259 7.03 -10.54 -9.01
N ALA A 260 6.85 -10.74 -7.70
CA ALA A 260 7.97 -10.93 -6.81
C ALA A 260 8.68 -12.25 -7.13
N THR A 261 10.01 -12.28 -7.00
CA THR A 261 10.76 -13.53 -7.09
C THR A 261 10.62 -14.30 -5.79
N SER A 262 9.90 -15.41 -5.81
CA SER A 262 9.75 -16.25 -4.61
C SER A 262 11.05 -17.01 -4.30
N LEU A 263 11.42 -17.00 -3.03
CA LEU A 263 12.58 -17.70 -2.50
C LEU A 263 12.15 -19.07 -1.98
N THR A 264 12.82 -20.12 -2.47
CA THR A 264 12.62 -21.48 -1.94
C THR A 264 13.55 -21.67 -0.75
N VAL A 265 12.99 -22.11 0.38
CA VAL A 265 13.71 -22.27 1.64
C VAL A 265 13.67 -23.74 2.06
N GLY A 266 14.84 -24.32 2.33
CA GLY A 266 15.00 -25.70 2.75
C GLY A 266 14.44 -25.96 4.15
N LYS A 267 14.24 -27.24 4.51
CA LYS A 267 13.71 -27.66 5.82
C LYS A 267 14.59 -27.27 7.02
N ASP A 268 15.85 -26.94 6.77
CA ASP A 268 16.80 -26.45 7.77
C ASP A 268 16.86 -24.92 7.82
N GLY A 269 16.09 -24.22 6.97
CA GLY A 269 16.06 -22.78 6.83
C GLY A 269 17.06 -22.22 5.82
N GLY A 270 17.94 -23.05 5.27
CA GLY A 270 18.92 -22.62 4.26
C GLY A 270 18.24 -22.23 2.95
N PHE A 271 18.77 -21.23 2.28
CA PHE A 271 18.34 -20.87 0.93
C PHE A 271 19.51 -20.41 0.07
N GLU A 272 19.36 -20.62 -1.23
CA GLU A 272 20.21 -20.09 -2.29
C GLU A 272 19.30 -19.71 -3.46
N LEU A 273 19.53 -18.54 -4.04
CA LEU A 273 18.81 -18.07 -5.21
C LEU A 273 19.79 -17.40 -6.17
N THR A 274 19.99 -18.02 -7.31
CA THR A 274 20.86 -17.58 -8.42
C THR A 274 20.03 -16.89 -9.51
N GLY A 275 20.70 -16.30 -10.50
CA GLY A 275 20.01 -15.73 -11.67
C GLY A 275 19.38 -14.37 -11.42
N LEU A 276 19.81 -13.66 -10.37
CA LEU A 276 19.25 -12.36 -10.01
C LEU A 276 19.86 -11.24 -10.86
N THR A 277 19.01 -10.33 -11.30
CA THR A 277 19.45 -9.09 -11.95
C THR A 277 20.20 -8.22 -10.93
N PRO A 278 21.41 -7.72 -11.22
CA PRO A 278 22.09 -6.79 -10.33
C PRO A 278 21.26 -5.55 -10.04
N GLY A 279 21.24 -5.09 -8.78
CA GLY A 279 20.41 -3.97 -8.38
C GLY A 279 19.95 -4.06 -6.93
N ASP A 280 19.05 -3.14 -6.57
CA ASP A 280 18.48 -3.04 -5.24
C ASP A 280 17.18 -3.85 -5.14
N TYR A 281 17.05 -4.60 -4.06
CA TYR A 281 15.91 -5.45 -3.74
C TYR A 281 15.39 -5.19 -2.32
N PHE A 282 14.12 -5.48 -2.10
CA PHE A 282 13.59 -5.76 -0.77
C PHE A 282 13.23 -7.23 -0.64
N LEU A 283 13.87 -7.91 0.31
CA LEU A 283 13.47 -9.22 0.79
C LEU A 283 12.36 -9.03 1.83
N TYR A 284 11.22 -9.67 1.61
CA TYR A 284 10.12 -9.76 2.56
C TYR A 284 9.93 -11.22 2.97
N LEU A 285 9.98 -11.46 4.27
CA LEU A 285 9.64 -12.72 4.90
C LEU A 285 8.37 -12.51 5.72
N GLN A 286 7.33 -13.27 5.40
CA GLN A 286 6.03 -13.16 6.07
C GLN A 286 5.52 -14.54 6.48
N THR A 287 4.92 -14.61 7.67
CA THR A 287 4.22 -15.80 8.16
C THR A 287 3.21 -15.41 9.23
N GLY A 288 2.16 -16.21 9.42
CA GLY A 288 1.06 -15.85 10.31
C GLY A 288 1.37 -15.86 11.81
N LYS A 289 2.50 -16.46 12.22
CA LYS A 289 2.83 -16.66 13.65
C LYS A 289 4.15 -16.01 14.09
N HIS A 290 4.80 -15.26 13.20
CA HIS A 290 6.06 -14.58 13.49
C HIS A 290 6.02 -13.17 12.94
N GLU A 291 6.84 -12.29 13.51
CA GLU A 291 7.03 -10.93 13.01
C GLU A 291 7.58 -10.97 11.58
N ASP A 292 6.94 -10.19 10.70
CA ASP A 292 7.40 -9.99 9.34
C ASP A 292 8.81 -9.37 9.35
N VAL A 293 9.69 -9.88 8.50
CA VAL A 293 11.04 -9.33 8.31
C VAL A 293 11.12 -8.71 6.94
N SER A 294 11.61 -7.47 6.87
CA SER A 294 11.99 -6.82 5.61
C SER A 294 13.46 -6.41 5.66
N LYS A 295 14.20 -6.67 4.57
CA LYS A 295 15.63 -6.33 4.47
C LYS A 295 15.93 -5.79 3.07
N LYS A 296 16.58 -4.63 3.00
CA LYS A 296 17.16 -4.14 1.74
C LYS A 296 18.39 -4.98 1.40
N VAL A 297 18.49 -5.39 0.15
CA VAL A 297 19.62 -6.13 -0.41
C VAL A 297 20.10 -5.43 -1.66
N THR A 298 21.40 -5.22 -1.81
CA THR A 298 22.00 -4.61 -3.00
C THR A 298 22.92 -5.64 -3.64
N LEU A 299 22.66 -5.99 -4.89
CA LEU A 299 23.38 -7.01 -5.64
C LEU A 299 24.27 -6.38 -6.70
N LYS A 300 25.52 -6.83 -6.76
CA LYS A 300 26.49 -6.42 -7.79
C LYS A 300 26.51 -7.43 -8.93
N PRO A 301 26.97 -7.05 -10.14
CA PRO A 301 27.17 -8.00 -11.23
C PRO A 301 28.08 -9.17 -10.81
N ALA A 302 27.71 -10.38 -11.19
CA ALA A 302 28.44 -11.61 -10.91
C ALA A 302 28.86 -11.79 -9.43
N SER A 303 28.04 -11.32 -8.47
CA SER A 303 28.34 -11.44 -7.04
C SER A 303 27.52 -12.52 -6.34
N THR A 304 28.05 -13.03 -5.22
CA THR A 304 27.30 -13.85 -4.27
C THR A 304 27.22 -13.09 -2.95
N GLU A 305 26.01 -12.74 -2.53
CA GLU A 305 25.76 -12.01 -1.29
C GLU A 305 25.16 -12.95 -0.25
N ASP A 306 25.91 -13.24 0.82
CA ASP A 306 25.39 -13.98 1.97
C ASP A 306 24.62 -13.02 2.90
N LEU A 307 23.32 -13.24 3.01
CA LEU A 307 22.43 -12.45 3.88
C LEU A 307 22.56 -12.84 5.35
N GLY A 308 23.32 -13.88 5.66
CA GLY A 308 23.54 -14.44 6.98
C GLY A 308 22.28 -15.07 7.56
N LYS A 309 22.21 -15.07 8.89
CA LYS A 309 21.04 -15.56 9.63
C LYS A 309 19.96 -14.48 9.73
N LEU A 310 18.82 -14.73 9.10
CA LEU A 310 17.61 -13.91 9.21
C LEU A 310 16.68 -14.53 10.25
N THR A 311 16.52 -13.86 11.39
CA THR A 311 15.70 -14.40 12.50
C THR A 311 14.30 -13.80 12.47
N MET A 312 13.28 -14.64 12.38
CA MET A 312 11.87 -14.29 12.54
C MET A 312 11.41 -14.63 13.95
N ARG A 313 10.93 -13.64 14.71
CA ARG A 313 10.50 -13.83 16.10
C ARG A 313 9.07 -14.29 16.17
N SER A 314 8.75 -15.28 16.99
CA SER A 314 7.36 -15.66 17.28
C SER A 314 6.59 -14.44 17.78
N THR A 315 5.34 -14.30 17.31
CA THR A 315 4.40 -13.31 17.82
C THR A 315 3.66 -13.79 19.08
N ASP A 316 3.75 -15.08 19.42
CA ASP A 316 3.17 -15.62 20.65
C ASP A 316 4.04 -15.24 21.86
N MET A 317 3.58 -14.27 22.64
CA MET A 317 4.25 -13.87 23.88
C MET A 317 4.29 -14.99 24.93
N GLY A 318 3.34 -15.93 24.89
CA GLY A 318 3.27 -17.06 25.82
C GLY A 318 4.45 -18.03 25.67
N TYR A 319 4.94 -18.20 24.44
CA TYR A 319 6.17 -18.96 24.15
C TYR A 319 7.36 -18.45 24.97
N TYR A 320 7.59 -17.13 25.00
CA TYR A 320 8.72 -16.54 25.73
C TYR A 320 8.51 -16.55 27.24
N LEU A 321 7.26 -16.39 27.67
CA LEU A 321 6.87 -16.46 29.07
C LEU A 321 6.82 -17.89 29.62
N LYS A 322 6.89 -18.90 28.74
CA LYS A 322 6.64 -20.31 29.07
C LYS A 322 5.29 -20.51 29.76
N LYS A 323 4.27 -19.80 29.25
CA LYS A 323 2.90 -19.79 29.77
C LYS A 323 1.91 -20.01 28.64
N GLU A 324 0.80 -20.66 28.95
CA GLU A 324 -0.33 -20.73 28.01
C GLU A 324 -0.85 -19.32 27.72
N THR A 325 -1.24 -19.08 26.48
CA THR A 325 -1.90 -17.83 26.08
C THR A 325 -3.16 -17.62 26.93
N PRO A 326 -3.36 -16.43 27.53
CA PRO A 326 -4.58 -16.14 28.26
C PRO A 326 -5.82 -16.40 27.41
N LYS A 327 -6.93 -16.77 28.05
CA LYS A 327 -8.20 -16.90 27.32
C LYS A 327 -8.58 -15.55 26.72
N ALA A 328 -8.81 -15.53 25.42
CA ALA A 328 -9.28 -14.34 24.71
C ALA A 328 -10.60 -13.86 25.33
N GLY A 329 -10.62 -12.62 25.81
CA GLY A 329 -11.80 -11.96 26.34
C GLY A 329 -12.43 -11.02 25.32
N LYS A 330 -13.68 -10.64 25.56
CA LYS A 330 -14.26 -9.47 24.87
C LYS A 330 -13.55 -8.21 25.39
N PHE A 331 -13.02 -7.40 24.48
CA PHE A 331 -12.36 -6.16 24.85
C PHE A 331 -13.34 -5.22 25.58
N PRO A 332 -12.99 -4.69 26.77
CA PRO A 332 -13.94 -4.03 27.68
C PRO A 332 -14.17 -2.56 27.33
N TRP A 333 -14.51 -2.28 26.07
CA TRP A 333 -14.82 -0.93 25.60
C TRP A 333 -15.92 -0.28 26.44
N GLN A 334 -15.64 0.92 26.94
CA GLN A 334 -16.69 1.80 27.45
C GLN A 334 -17.53 2.33 26.30
N LYS A 335 -18.79 2.68 26.60
CA LYS A 335 -19.76 3.13 25.60
C LYS A 335 -19.36 4.44 24.96
N ASP A 336 -18.91 5.40 25.78
CA ASP A 336 -18.50 6.73 25.37
C ASP A 336 -17.48 7.32 26.35
N ILE A 337 -16.90 8.47 25.97
CA ILE A 337 -15.84 9.15 26.73
C ILE A 337 -16.32 9.63 28.11
N GLU A 338 -17.61 9.96 28.26
CA GLU A 338 -18.18 10.45 29.51
C GLU A 338 -18.33 9.32 30.53
N GLU A 339 -18.84 8.16 30.10
CA GLU A 339 -18.85 6.95 30.92
C GLU A 339 -17.43 6.51 31.29
N ALA A 340 -16.48 6.59 30.35
CA ALA A 340 -15.07 6.27 30.63
C ALA A 340 -14.47 7.18 31.69
N ARG A 341 -14.69 8.50 31.61
CA ARG A 341 -14.23 9.47 32.61
C ARG A 341 -14.84 9.23 33.98
N LYS A 342 -16.16 9.01 34.05
CA LYS A 342 -16.85 8.70 35.31
C LYS A 342 -16.27 7.45 35.98
N ARG A 343 -16.07 6.40 35.19
CA ARG A 343 -15.51 5.13 35.66
C ARG A 343 -14.06 5.27 36.10
N ALA A 344 -13.24 5.95 35.30
CA ALA A 344 -11.83 6.22 35.61
C ALA A 344 -11.68 6.96 36.95
N LEU A 345 -12.50 7.98 37.17
CA LEU A 345 -12.51 8.73 38.42
C LEU A 345 -13.00 7.87 39.61
N ALA A 346 -14.08 7.10 39.42
CA ALA A 346 -14.66 6.26 40.47
C ALA A 346 -13.75 5.09 40.89
N GLU A 347 -13.09 4.44 39.93
CA GLU A 347 -12.16 3.33 40.18
C GLU A 347 -10.73 3.81 40.48
N GLY A 348 -10.44 5.11 40.32
CA GLY A 348 -9.09 5.67 40.45
C GLY A 348 -8.12 5.20 39.36
N LYS A 349 -8.64 4.79 38.20
CA LYS A 349 -7.87 4.18 37.11
C LYS A 349 -7.53 5.17 35.99
N PRO A 350 -6.39 5.00 35.32
CA PRO A 350 -6.07 5.71 34.07
C PRO A 350 -6.99 5.30 32.92
N MET A 351 -6.96 6.06 31.83
CA MET A 351 -7.70 5.74 30.61
C MET A 351 -6.77 5.46 29.43
N MET A 352 -7.24 4.65 28.50
CA MET A 352 -6.71 4.56 27.14
C MET A 352 -7.83 4.94 26.16
N ILE A 353 -7.65 6.06 25.47
CA ILE A 353 -8.60 6.63 24.53
C ILE A 353 -8.10 6.36 23.11
N MET A 354 -8.86 5.61 22.32
CA MET A 354 -8.58 5.37 20.92
C MET A 354 -9.44 6.29 20.04
N MET A 355 -8.82 7.30 19.45
CA MET A 355 -9.44 8.11 18.38
C MET A 355 -9.45 7.29 17.09
N THR A 356 -10.63 7.12 16.50
CA THR A 356 -10.88 6.18 15.39
C THR A 356 -12.00 6.65 14.45
N ALA A 357 -12.18 5.94 13.33
CA ALA A 357 -13.25 6.17 12.38
C ALA A 357 -13.73 4.85 11.73
N THR A 358 -14.98 4.80 11.27
CA THR A 358 -15.58 3.59 10.68
C THR A 358 -14.93 3.16 9.35
N TRP A 359 -14.39 4.13 8.61
CA TRP A 359 -13.70 3.95 7.34
C TRP A 359 -12.19 3.74 7.50
N CYS A 360 -11.64 3.85 8.71
CA CYS A 360 -10.20 3.75 8.96
C CYS A 360 -9.71 2.29 8.90
N GLY A 361 -9.06 1.92 7.79
CA GLY A 361 -8.44 0.59 7.60
C GLY A 361 -7.40 0.23 8.67
N PRO A 362 -6.40 1.10 8.96
CA PRO A 362 -5.40 0.83 10.00
C PRO A 362 -6.00 0.66 11.41
N CYS A 363 -7.11 1.34 11.71
CA CYS A 363 -7.81 1.20 12.98
C CYS A 363 -8.39 -0.21 13.14
N LYS A 364 -9.06 -0.72 12.09
CA LYS A 364 -9.58 -2.10 12.06
C LYS A 364 -8.46 -3.13 12.22
N LEU A 365 -7.32 -2.90 11.56
CA LEU A 365 -6.15 -3.76 11.67
C LEU A 365 -5.59 -3.78 13.10
N LEU A 366 -5.50 -2.62 13.76
CA LEU A 366 -5.05 -2.52 15.16
C LEU A 366 -6.00 -3.30 16.09
N GLU A 367 -7.31 -3.15 15.92
CA GLU A 367 -8.28 -3.91 16.71
C GLU A 367 -8.12 -5.42 16.50
N GLU A 368 -8.11 -5.86 15.24
CA GLU A 368 -8.07 -7.27 14.87
C GLU A 368 -6.77 -7.95 15.31
N LYS A 369 -5.63 -7.31 15.05
CA LYS A 369 -4.31 -7.95 15.23
C LYS A 369 -3.67 -7.64 16.56
N THR A 370 -4.04 -6.55 17.23
CA THR A 370 -3.34 -6.05 18.42
C THR A 370 -4.21 -5.99 19.64
N LEU A 371 -5.34 -5.28 19.60
CA LEU A 371 -6.20 -5.16 20.79
C LEU A 371 -6.94 -6.46 21.12
N ASN A 372 -7.15 -7.33 20.13
CA ASN A 372 -7.69 -8.67 20.34
C ASN A 372 -6.64 -9.71 20.76
N ASP A 373 -5.36 -9.33 20.85
CA ASP A 373 -4.33 -10.23 21.39
C ASP A 373 -4.56 -10.41 22.92
N PRO A 374 -4.68 -11.65 23.43
CA PRO A 374 -5.01 -11.88 24.84
C PRO A 374 -3.97 -11.34 25.83
N TRP A 375 -2.69 -11.30 25.45
CA TRP A 375 -1.64 -10.72 26.29
C TRP A 375 -1.76 -9.20 26.33
N VAL A 376 -2.03 -8.56 25.19
CA VAL A 376 -2.32 -7.12 25.15
C VAL A 376 -3.52 -6.77 26.04
N GLN A 377 -4.59 -7.56 25.98
CA GLN A 377 -5.75 -7.38 26.87
C GLN A 377 -5.39 -7.53 28.35
N GLN A 378 -4.54 -8.50 28.69
CA GLN A 378 -4.06 -8.67 30.06
C GLN A 378 -3.29 -7.42 30.52
N PHE A 379 -2.39 -6.90 29.69
CA PHE A 379 -1.58 -5.74 30.04
C PHE A 379 -2.39 -4.44 30.13
N LEU A 380 -3.54 -4.37 29.48
CA LEU A 380 -4.46 -3.23 29.56
C LEU A 380 -5.46 -3.28 30.73
N LYS A 381 -5.46 -4.32 31.58
CA LYS A 381 -6.46 -4.49 32.66
C LYS A 381 -6.56 -3.31 33.64
N GLU A 382 -5.48 -2.56 33.82
CA GLU A 382 -5.44 -1.38 34.69
C GLU A 382 -6.07 -0.13 34.06
N PHE A 383 -6.35 -0.15 32.75
CA PHE A 383 -6.87 1.01 32.02
C PHE A 383 -8.38 0.88 31.79
N VAL A 384 -9.07 2.01 31.93
CA VAL A 384 -10.41 2.18 31.37
C VAL A 384 -10.27 2.51 29.88
N VAL A 385 -10.72 1.60 29.02
CA VAL A 385 -10.51 1.69 27.57
C VAL A 385 -11.76 2.20 26.84
N VAL A 386 -11.60 3.16 25.94
CA VAL A 386 -12.72 3.79 25.22
C VAL A 386 -12.35 4.14 23.78
N LYS A 387 -13.33 4.10 22.88
CA LYS A 387 -13.20 4.61 21.51
C LYS A 387 -13.88 5.96 21.38
N ALA A 388 -13.22 6.87 20.68
CA ALA A 388 -13.76 8.15 20.26
C ALA A 388 -13.89 8.14 18.74
N TYR A 389 -15.12 7.95 18.24
CA TYR A 389 -15.42 7.85 16.81
C TYR A 389 -15.61 9.24 16.21
N GLU A 390 -14.61 9.75 15.48
CA GLU A 390 -14.65 11.07 14.83
C GLU A 390 -15.14 12.18 15.78
N ASP A 391 -14.74 12.08 17.06
CA ASP A 391 -15.14 13.00 18.12
C ASP A 391 -14.22 14.22 18.13
N LYS A 392 -14.72 15.30 17.54
CA LYS A 392 -13.98 16.56 17.37
C LYS A 392 -13.56 17.19 18.70
N GLU A 393 -14.29 16.97 19.78
CA GLU A 393 -13.95 17.52 21.09
C GLU A 393 -12.76 16.77 21.69
N VAL A 394 -12.79 15.43 21.62
CA VAL A 394 -11.67 14.58 22.05
C VAL A 394 -10.44 14.81 21.18
N GLU A 395 -10.60 14.89 19.87
CA GLU A 395 -9.51 15.17 18.93
C GLU A 395 -8.87 16.53 19.19
N LYS A 396 -9.67 17.56 19.44
CA LYS A 396 -9.14 18.88 19.79
C LYS A 396 -8.45 18.85 21.15
N LEU A 397 -9.03 18.18 22.15
CA LEU A 397 -8.49 18.10 23.50
C LEU A 397 -7.11 17.44 23.54
N TYR A 398 -6.92 16.38 22.75
CA TYR A 398 -5.67 15.61 22.70
C TYR A 398 -4.88 15.82 21.40
N ASN A 399 -5.13 16.88 20.64
CA ASN A 399 -4.43 17.17 19.39
C ASN A 399 -4.31 15.94 18.45
N GLY A 400 -5.44 15.28 18.20
CA GLY A 400 -5.57 14.10 17.35
C GLY A 400 -5.75 14.49 15.89
N ASN A 401 -4.69 14.37 15.10
CA ASN A 401 -4.69 14.75 13.67
C ASN A 401 -4.52 13.53 12.72
N ALA A 402 -4.55 12.32 13.26
CA ALA A 402 -4.39 11.08 12.52
C ALA A 402 -5.14 9.93 13.21
N TYR A 403 -5.50 8.91 12.43
CA TYR A 403 -6.12 7.69 12.95
C TYR A 403 -5.29 6.42 12.65
N PRO A 404 -5.27 5.44 13.58
CA PRO A 404 -5.68 5.59 14.97
C PRO A 404 -4.66 6.43 15.76
N THR A 405 -5.15 7.24 16.70
CA THR A 405 -4.31 7.83 17.76
C THR A 405 -4.79 7.28 19.09
N LEU A 406 -3.89 6.69 19.87
CA LEU A 406 -4.21 6.16 21.21
C LEU A 406 -3.52 7.01 22.25
N VAL A 407 -4.30 7.56 23.17
CA VAL A 407 -3.85 8.44 24.25
C VAL A 407 -4.04 7.75 25.57
N PHE A 408 -2.98 7.70 26.37
CA PHE A 408 -3.02 7.20 27.74
C PHE A 408 -3.03 8.38 28.69
N THR A 409 -4.06 8.44 29.54
CA THR A 409 -4.26 9.53 30.48
C THR A 409 -4.25 9.02 31.92
N ASP A 410 -3.95 9.90 32.87
CA ASP A 410 -4.29 9.63 34.26
C ASP A 410 -5.83 9.67 34.49
N LYS A 411 -6.25 9.41 35.74
CA LYS A 411 -7.66 9.42 36.14
C LYS A 411 -8.37 10.77 35.98
N THR A 412 -7.62 11.87 35.83
CA THR A 412 -8.14 13.22 35.62
C THR A 412 -8.30 13.57 34.14
N GLY A 413 -7.78 12.73 33.24
CA GLY A 413 -7.76 12.97 31.81
C GLY A 413 -6.50 13.69 31.32
N LYS A 414 -5.47 13.87 32.17
CA LYS A 414 -4.19 14.41 31.72
C LYS A 414 -3.44 13.36 30.92
N GLU A 415 -3.16 13.67 29.65
CA GLU A 415 -2.32 12.83 28.79
C GLU A 415 -0.89 12.73 29.32
N LEU A 416 -0.36 11.50 29.35
CA LEU A 416 1.06 11.22 29.66
C LEU A 416 1.77 10.48 28.53
N HIS A 417 1.10 9.55 27.84
CA HIS A 417 1.67 8.78 26.74
C HIS A 417 0.75 8.77 25.52
N ARG A 418 1.31 8.62 24.33
CA ARG A 418 0.52 8.41 23.10
C ARG A 418 1.18 7.46 22.11
N THR A 419 0.35 6.86 21.26
CA THR A 419 0.78 6.09 20.10
C THR A 419 0.02 6.50 18.86
N LEU A 420 0.66 6.35 17.69
CA LEU A 420 0.11 6.73 16.40
C LEU A 420 0.15 5.53 15.44
N GLY A 421 -0.91 5.37 14.67
CA GLY A 421 -1.01 4.37 13.62
C GLY A 421 -1.18 2.95 14.15
N TYR A 422 -1.16 1.99 13.22
CA TYR A 422 -1.12 0.58 13.55
C TYR A 422 0.23 0.22 14.20
N GLN A 423 0.18 -0.52 15.32
CA GLN A 423 1.34 -1.09 16.01
C GLN A 423 1.05 -2.56 16.27
N PRO A 424 1.93 -3.52 15.91
CA PRO A 424 1.73 -4.93 16.21
C PRO A 424 1.79 -5.22 17.73
N PRO A 425 1.26 -6.37 18.21
CA PRO A 425 1.16 -6.72 19.63
C PRO A 425 2.41 -6.42 20.46
N GLY A 426 3.59 -6.90 20.03
CA GLY A 426 4.83 -6.69 20.77
C GLY A 426 5.20 -5.21 20.90
N THR A 427 5.08 -4.44 19.82
CA THR A 427 5.38 -2.99 19.85
C THR A 427 4.36 -2.21 20.67
N PHE A 428 3.09 -2.57 20.57
CA PHE A 428 2.03 -1.94 21.37
C PHE A 428 2.17 -2.25 22.87
N SER A 429 2.50 -3.48 23.24
CA SER A 429 2.83 -3.87 24.61
C SER A 429 4.01 -3.06 25.19
N GLY A 430 5.03 -2.76 24.37
CA GLY A 430 6.11 -1.85 24.76
C GLY A 430 5.64 -0.41 25.05
N ASN A 431 4.59 0.06 24.37
CA ASN A 431 3.95 1.33 24.67
C ASN A 431 3.10 1.28 25.94
N ILE A 432 2.41 0.16 26.21
CA ILE A 432 1.70 -0.05 27.49
C ILE A 432 2.69 0.01 28.65
N PHE A 433 3.84 -0.66 28.52
CA PHE A 433 4.90 -0.61 29.54
C PHE A 433 5.34 0.83 29.83
N LYS A 434 5.55 1.64 28.79
CA LYS A 434 5.92 3.06 28.94
C LYS A 434 4.81 3.90 29.56
N ALA A 435 3.57 3.73 29.12
CA ALA A 435 2.43 4.39 29.73
C ALA A 435 2.34 4.05 31.23
N CYS A 436 2.50 2.78 31.62
CA CYS A 436 2.52 2.38 33.03
C CYS A 436 3.66 3.06 33.80
N GLN A 437 4.87 3.15 33.24
CA GLN A 437 5.99 3.86 33.87
C GLN A 437 5.68 5.34 34.10
N GLU A 438 5.17 6.03 33.09
CA GLU A 438 4.88 7.47 33.13
C GLU A 438 3.69 7.80 34.04
N LEU A 439 2.71 6.89 34.13
CA LEU A 439 1.56 6.99 35.03
C LEU A 439 1.87 6.51 36.47
N GLY A 440 3.07 5.98 36.72
CA GLY A 440 3.43 5.42 38.03
C GLY A 440 2.61 4.18 38.43
N LEU A 441 2.12 3.42 37.44
CA LEU A 441 1.34 2.20 37.67
C LEU A 441 2.26 1.03 37.97
N LYS A 442 1.72 0.05 38.71
CA LYS A 442 2.35 -1.26 38.82
C LYS A 442 2.37 -1.93 37.44
N ILE A 443 3.56 -2.33 36.99
CA ILE A 443 3.74 -3.04 35.72
C ILE A 443 3.39 -4.52 35.92
N ASP A 444 2.65 -5.10 34.96
CA ASP A 444 2.38 -6.54 34.95
C ASP A 444 3.72 -7.32 34.91
N PRO A 445 3.93 -8.32 35.79
CA PRO A 445 5.20 -9.05 35.85
C PRO A 445 5.59 -9.76 34.54
N ASP A 446 4.60 -10.20 33.76
CA ASP A 446 4.85 -10.86 32.47
C ASP A 446 5.29 -9.83 31.43
N LEU A 447 4.68 -8.65 31.43
CA LEU A 447 5.12 -7.55 30.58
C LEU A 447 6.54 -7.09 30.94
N GLN A 448 6.85 -6.98 32.23
CA GLN A 448 8.20 -6.68 32.71
C GLN A 448 9.20 -7.74 32.22
N THR A 449 8.86 -9.03 32.36
CA THR A 449 9.70 -10.15 31.91
C THR A 449 9.99 -10.08 30.41
N LEU A 450 8.99 -9.79 29.57
CA LEU A 450 9.17 -9.68 28.12
C LEU A 450 10.10 -8.51 27.72
N VAL A 451 10.05 -7.40 28.47
CA VAL A 451 10.95 -6.26 28.27
C VAL A 451 12.38 -6.60 28.73
N ASP A 452 12.53 -7.22 29.90
CA ASP A 452 13.83 -7.62 30.46
C ASP A 452 14.56 -8.62 29.55
N GLN A 453 13.80 -9.56 28.96
CA GLN A 453 14.30 -10.51 27.97
C GLN A 453 14.56 -9.89 26.57
N LYS A 454 14.27 -8.60 26.38
CA LYS A 454 14.40 -7.88 25.10
C LYS A 454 13.58 -8.49 23.95
N ILE A 455 12.49 -9.19 24.30
CA ILE A 455 11.49 -9.68 23.35
C ILE A 455 10.69 -8.48 22.85
N ILE A 456 10.17 -7.69 23.78
CA ILE A 456 9.49 -6.42 23.51
C ILE A 456 10.50 -5.28 23.52
N LYS A 457 10.49 -4.47 22.45
CA LYS A 457 11.25 -3.23 22.39
C LYS A 457 10.41 -2.07 22.91
N LEU A 458 11.02 -1.25 23.76
CA LEU A 458 10.40 0.00 24.20
C LEU A 458 10.47 1.04 23.07
N PRO A 459 9.45 1.90 22.92
CA PRO A 459 9.53 3.01 21.99
C PRO A 459 10.71 3.91 22.36
N LYS A 460 11.40 4.44 21.34
CA LYS A 460 12.46 5.43 21.56
C LYS A 460 11.85 6.62 22.28
N SER A 461 12.53 7.15 23.30
CA SER A 461 12.15 8.38 23.98
C SER A 461 12.25 9.56 23.00
N GLY A 462 11.19 9.79 22.23
CA GLY A 462 11.03 11.00 21.43
C GLY A 462 10.34 12.04 22.31
N LYS A 463 10.90 13.26 22.36
CA LYS A 463 10.14 14.43 22.80
C LYS A 463 8.78 14.38 22.10
N ALA A 464 7.70 14.59 22.85
CA ALA A 464 6.39 14.88 22.28
C ALA A 464 6.60 15.78 21.06
N VAL A 465 6.14 15.33 19.89
CA VAL A 465 6.23 16.13 18.68
C VAL A 465 5.38 17.36 18.94
N SER A 466 6.05 18.43 19.36
CA SER A 466 5.56 19.80 19.28
C SER A 466 5.36 20.06 17.80
N ILE A 467 4.16 19.78 17.31
CA ILE A 467 3.66 20.39 16.08
C ILE A 467 3.11 21.73 16.54
N GLN A 468 4.00 22.70 16.72
CA GLN A 468 3.61 24.10 16.75
C GLN A 468 3.46 24.60 15.31
N ASN A 469 2.26 25.11 15.08
CA ASN A 469 1.75 25.95 13.98
C ASN A 469 1.35 25.28 12.68
#